data_AF-A0A0F9IBV4-F1
#
_entry.id   AF-A0A0F9IBV4-F1
#
_cell.length_a   1.000
_cell.length_b   1.000
_cell.length_c   1.000
_cell.angle_alpha   90.00
_cell.angle_beta   90.00
_cell.angle_gamma   90.00
#
_symmetry.space_group_name_H-M   'P 1'
#
loop_
_entity.id
_entity.type
_entity.pdbx_description
1 polymer ?
#
loop_
_entity_poly.entity_id
_entity_poly.type
_entity_poly.pdbx_seq_one_letter_code
_entity_poly.pdbx_strand_id
1 'polypeptide(L)'
;MGKLIINNFTHLHCHTSIGSMQDSMVSVDDLFKKAAEMDQGSIAITDHGTMSAMFDARKASLKHGVKFIPGIESYFVDDVSLKPDKKDIRTKRRHLILLAKNESGYRNLLKLNYEGFVNCQYIPILNKVFSRIDWDLLEQYHENIICLTACSAGLLAEEMFKINEDNEWDEEACHINVFKTASRLKNIFGEDLYLELQPHAFKKYKKDRKTEELELTKSGDPVLIADQTYINRKLLSISRELDIPIVAACDVHYLEKEDASVHDMLMAINDKKPLSDKNRHRYDIEEFYMKTGDKIVDYFTELVSRKVALELCNNTVGIANKCDDSTYIDVSDIRFPKFNVSVENDYQDFLKWRKKKNYNASVTEVQAFMRYRCIKGFKKEFGHLRGEERKAYMRRIENEINVLEGHQFCSYMLITADLISEAKRKKIRVGPGRGSVGGCFVAYLLGIHEVIPMQYGLLFERFHNKEKTSYPDIDTDFSSSGRDQIEQYAVKKYGNKNVAHVSNLSTMTPKVVIKDLARSLELGGNKREAFKIANEITDTISIDTKSFDGALKDSEKLRSFCVQYPKIEEYGRKLVGLEKTFATHAAGIVISDNDLSTYV
;
A
#
# COMPACT_ATOMS: atom_id res chain seq x y z
N MET A 1 -10.07 -21.34 -38.35
CA MET A 1 -8.79 -21.48 -37.64
C MET A 1 -8.91 -20.68 -36.36
N GLY A 2 -8.86 -21.31 -35.19
CA GLY A 2 -8.79 -20.57 -33.93
C GLY A 2 -7.49 -19.76 -33.91
N LYS A 3 -7.56 -18.46 -33.57
CA LYS A 3 -6.35 -17.66 -33.33
C LYS A 3 -5.57 -18.37 -32.21
N LEU A 4 -4.28 -18.65 -32.43
CA LEU A 4 -3.38 -19.04 -31.35
C LEU A 4 -3.33 -17.88 -30.35
N ILE A 5 -3.79 -18.12 -29.12
CA ILE A 5 -3.70 -17.14 -28.04
C ILE A 5 -2.24 -17.11 -27.56
N ILE A 6 -1.63 -15.93 -27.57
CA ILE A 6 -0.32 -15.70 -26.99
C ILE A 6 -0.48 -15.61 -25.48
N ASN A 7 -0.26 -16.74 -24.80
CA ASN A 7 -0.26 -16.83 -23.34
C ASN A 7 1.08 -16.39 -22.72
N ASN A 8 2.10 -16.16 -23.56
CA ASN A 8 3.44 -15.76 -23.11
C ASN A 8 3.55 -14.25 -22.91
N PHE A 9 2.82 -13.72 -21.94
CA PHE A 9 2.83 -12.30 -21.57
C PHE A 9 2.58 -12.11 -20.07
N THR A 10 3.37 -11.24 -19.45
CA THR A 10 3.23 -10.82 -18.06
C THR A 10 2.91 -9.33 -18.02
N HIS A 11 1.83 -8.94 -17.34
CA HIS A 11 1.63 -7.51 -17.08
C HIS A 11 2.59 -7.04 -16.00
N LEU A 12 3.46 -6.09 -16.34
CA LEU A 12 4.49 -5.53 -15.45
C LEU A 12 4.17 -4.13 -14.92
N HIS A 13 3.08 -3.52 -15.41
CA HIS A 13 2.64 -2.17 -15.07
C HIS A 13 1.13 -2.22 -14.80
N CYS A 14 0.76 -2.36 -13.53
CA CYS A 14 -0.63 -2.52 -13.09
C CYS A 14 -0.87 -1.75 -11.79
N HIS A 15 -2.00 -1.07 -11.75
CA HIS A 15 -2.45 -0.28 -10.62
C HIS A 15 -3.64 -0.93 -9.97
N THR A 16 -3.64 -0.93 -8.65
CA THR A 16 -4.70 -1.43 -7.79
C THR A 16 -5.41 -0.28 -7.10
N SER A 17 -6.66 -0.48 -6.71
CA SER A 17 -7.46 0.53 -6.04
C SER A 17 -6.88 0.91 -4.66
N ILE A 18 -6.19 0.01 -3.97
CA ILE A 18 -5.56 0.29 -2.66
C ILE A 18 -4.30 1.15 -2.76
N GLY A 19 -3.51 1.04 -3.83
CA GLY A 19 -2.29 1.84 -3.99
C GLY A 19 -2.45 3.04 -4.91
N SER A 20 -3.35 2.97 -5.89
CA SER A 20 -3.68 4.02 -6.85
C SER A 20 -5.15 4.47 -6.72
N MET A 21 -5.59 4.84 -5.51
CA MET A 21 -6.99 5.23 -5.20
C MET A 21 -7.55 6.38 -6.07
N GLN A 22 -6.69 7.17 -6.69
CA GLN A 22 -7.10 8.34 -7.46
C GLN A 22 -7.65 7.96 -8.84
N ASP A 23 -7.18 6.85 -9.39
CA ASP A 23 -7.35 6.50 -10.80
C ASP A 23 -7.34 4.99 -11.09
N SER A 24 -7.23 4.09 -10.12
CA SER A 24 -7.47 2.65 -10.35
C SER A 24 -8.75 2.17 -9.68
N MET A 25 -9.46 1.28 -10.37
CA MET A 25 -10.63 0.56 -9.85
C MET A 25 -10.38 -0.92 -9.61
N VAL A 26 -9.14 -1.38 -9.79
CA VAL A 26 -8.85 -2.82 -9.79
C VAL A 26 -8.54 -3.29 -8.38
N SER A 27 -9.37 -4.15 -7.82
CA SER A 27 -9.02 -4.81 -6.56
C SER A 27 -7.84 -5.77 -6.76
N VAL A 28 -7.03 -5.96 -5.72
CA VAL A 28 -5.89 -6.89 -5.77
C VAL A 28 -6.36 -8.31 -6.12
N ASP A 29 -7.45 -8.78 -5.53
CA ASP A 29 -7.97 -10.14 -5.78
C ASP A 29 -8.43 -10.32 -7.24
N ASP A 30 -9.13 -9.33 -7.80
CA ASP A 30 -9.65 -9.40 -9.16
C ASP A 30 -8.52 -9.32 -10.20
N LEU A 31 -7.45 -8.58 -9.93
CA LEU A 31 -6.27 -8.52 -10.81
C LEU A 31 -5.64 -9.91 -10.98
N PHE A 32 -5.37 -10.61 -9.88
CA PHE A 32 -4.79 -11.95 -9.90
C PHE A 32 -5.74 -12.99 -10.48
N LYS A 33 -7.04 -12.88 -10.16
CA LYS A 33 -8.07 -13.72 -10.75
C LYS A 33 -8.11 -13.56 -12.28
N LYS A 34 -8.09 -12.33 -12.78
CA LYS A 34 -8.10 -12.05 -14.22
C LYS A 34 -6.84 -12.57 -14.92
N ALA A 35 -5.67 -12.41 -14.29
CA ALA A 35 -4.42 -12.99 -14.79
C ALA A 35 -4.52 -14.52 -14.94
N ALA A 36 -5.08 -15.21 -13.95
CA ALA A 36 -5.31 -16.65 -14.00
C ALA A 36 -6.31 -17.05 -15.11
N GLU A 37 -7.41 -16.31 -15.27
CA GLU A 37 -8.39 -16.51 -16.35
C GLU A 37 -7.78 -16.31 -17.75
N MET A 38 -6.75 -15.47 -17.85
CA MET A 38 -5.98 -15.22 -19.08
C MET A 38 -4.81 -16.18 -19.30
N ASP A 39 -4.65 -17.20 -18.44
CA ASP A 39 -3.55 -18.18 -18.48
C ASP A 39 -2.15 -17.51 -18.38
N GLN A 40 -2.06 -16.42 -17.60
CA GLN A 40 -0.80 -15.73 -17.33
C GLN A 40 -0.15 -16.26 -16.06
N GLY A 41 1.09 -16.75 -16.17
CA GLY A 41 1.81 -17.33 -15.04
C GLY A 41 2.30 -16.33 -13.98
N SER A 42 2.31 -15.04 -14.28
CA SER A 42 2.81 -14.00 -13.38
C SER A 42 2.18 -12.63 -13.64
N ILE A 43 2.21 -11.75 -12.64
CA ILE A 43 1.77 -10.37 -12.73
C ILE A 43 2.52 -9.48 -11.73
N ALA A 44 2.76 -8.22 -12.09
CA ALA A 44 3.31 -7.21 -11.19
C ALA A 44 2.21 -6.27 -10.67
N ILE A 45 2.43 -5.70 -9.48
CA ILE A 45 1.70 -4.52 -9.01
C ILE A 45 2.70 -3.38 -8.87
N THR A 46 2.37 -2.23 -9.44
CA THR A 46 3.21 -1.04 -9.56
C THR A 46 2.40 0.20 -9.24
N ASP A 47 1.82 0.24 -8.04
CA ASP A 47 0.99 1.35 -7.61
C ASP A 47 1.75 2.69 -7.55
N HIS A 48 0.99 3.78 -7.64
CA HIS A 48 1.53 5.15 -7.68
C HIS A 48 2.22 5.56 -6.37
N GLY A 49 3.55 5.50 -6.36
CA GLY A 49 4.38 6.01 -5.27
C GLY A 49 4.11 5.33 -3.92
N THR A 50 3.61 4.10 -3.91
CA THR A 50 3.34 3.34 -2.68
C THR A 50 3.48 1.84 -2.89
N MET A 51 3.71 1.12 -1.80
CA MET A 51 3.77 -0.33 -1.74
C MET A 51 2.69 -0.91 -0.81
N SER A 52 1.53 -0.24 -0.68
CA SER A 52 0.45 -0.64 0.24
C SER A 52 -0.18 -2.00 -0.11
N ALA A 53 -0.19 -2.40 -1.39
CA ALA A 53 -0.85 -3.62 -1.85
C ALA A 53 -0.05 -4.91 -1.61
N MET A 54 1.23 -4.84 -1.22
CA MET A 54 2.18 -5.97 -1.29
C MET A 54 1.72 -7.20 -0.50
N PHE A 55 1.16 -7.00 0.70
CA PHE A 55 0.68 -8.09 1.55
C PHE A 55 -0.57 -8.78 0.98
N ASP A 56 -1.54 -7.99 0.50
CA ASP A 56 -2.75 -8.53 -0.12
C ASP A 56 -2.45 -9.19 -1.47
N ALA A 57 -1.47 -8.67 -2.21
CA ALA A 57 -0.99 -9.24 -3.45
C ALA A 57 -0.39 -10.63 -3.24
N ARG A 58 0.38 -10.81 -2.15
CA ARG A 58 0.91 -12.12 -1.80
C ARG A 58 -0.20 -13.13 -1.47
N LYS A 59 -1.24 -12.71 -0.75
CA LYS A 59 -2.41 -13.56 -0.47
C LYS A 59 -3.15 -13.94 -1.76
N ALA A 60 -3.39 -12.97 -2.64
CA ALA A 60 -4.06 -13.20 -3.92
C ALA A 60 -3.23 -14.13 -4.83
N SER A 61 -1.90 -13.96 -4.86
CA SER A 61 -0.95 -14.84 -5.55
C SER A 61 -1.10 -16.29 -5.11
N LEU A 62 -1.09 -16.56 -3.80
CA LEU A 62 -1.29 -17.90 -3.25
C LEU A 62 -2.67 -18.48 -3.57
N LYS A 63 -3.72 -17.64 -3.53
CA LYS A 63 -5.10 -18.05 -3.79
C LYS A 63 -5.34 -18.44 -5.24
N HIS A 64 -4.79 -17.68 -6.19
CA HIS A 64 -5.07 -17.85 -7.63
C HIS A 64 -3.95 -18.58 -8.39
N GLY A 65 -2.82 -18.89 -7.73
CA GLY A 65 -1.71 -19.63 -8.35
C GLY A 65 -0.93 -18.82 -9.39
N VAL A 66 -0.99 -17.49 -9.33
CA VAL A 66 -0.26 -16.59 -10.23
C VAL A 66 0.92 -15.97 -9.47
N LYS A 67 2.12 -16.03 -10.05
CA LYS A 67 3.32 -15.47 -9.42
C LYS A 67 3.23 -13.95 -9.31
N PHE A 68 3.44 -13.44 -8.09
CA PHE A 68 3.47 -12.00 -7.83
C PHE A 68 4.89 -11.43 -7.96
N ILE A 69 5.02 -10.36 -8.75
CA ILE A 69 6.21 -9.53 -8.89
C ILE A 69 6.00 -8.20 -8.13
N PRO A 70 6.66 -7.98 -6.99
CA PRO A 70 6.53 -6.73 -6.24
C PRO A 70 7.16 -5.56 -7.00
N GLY A 71 6.45 -4.44 -7.08
CA GLY A 71 6.92 -3.26 -7.76
C GLY A 71 6.28 -1.96 -7.27
N ILE A 72 6.67 -0.86 -7.89
CA ILE A 72 6.17 0.48 -7.60
C ILE A 72 6.34 1.35 -8.85
N GLU A 73 5.35 2.17 -9.16
CA GLU A 73 5.55 3.30 -10.07
C GLU A 73 6.00 4.51 -9.26
N SER A 74 7.31 4.77 -9.25
CA SER A 74 7.91 5.83 -8.46
C SER A 74 7.73 7.19 -9.12
N TYR A 75 7.43 8.21 -8.31
CA TYR A 75 7.52 9.60 -8.76
C TYR A 75 8.97 10.07 -8.70
N PHE A 76 9.56 10.28 -9.86
CA PHE A 76 10.93 10.74 -10.04
C PHE A 76 11.01 12.26 -10.21
N VAL A 77 11.91 12.91 -9.47
CA VAL A 77 12.26 14.34 -9.58
C VAL A 77 13.77 14.49 -9.77
N ASP A 78 14.24 15.66 -10.24
CA ASP A 78 15.69 15.88 -10.40
C ASP A 78 16.43 15.98 -9.06
N ASP A 79 15.77 16.50 -8.02
CA ASP A 79 16.32 16.70 -6.67
C ASP A 79 15.16 16.78 -5.67
N VAL A 80 15.12 15.85 -4.70
CA VAL A 80 14.03 15.77 -3.70
C VAL A 80 14.08 16.91 -2.67
N SER A 81 15.23 17.57 -2.50
CA SER A 81 15.44 18.66 -1.55
C SER A 81 14.78 19.97 -2.01
N LEU A 82 14.56 20.11 -3.33
CA LEU A 82 13.97 21.30 -3.91
C LEU A 82 12.47 21.43 -3.60
N LYS A 83 12.07 22.66 -3.28
CA LYS A 83 10.66 23.03 -3.10
C LYS A 83 9.90 22.95 -4.43
N PRO A 84 8.70 22.34 -4.48
CA PRO A 84 7.84 22.43 -5.65
C PRO A 84 7.53 23.91 -5.96
N ASP A 85 7.79 24.35 -7.19
CA ASP A 85 7.44 25.71 -7.61
C ASP A 85 5.91 25.86 -7.69
N LYS A 86 5.39 27.00 -7.23
CA LYS A 86 3.97 27.34 -7.29
C LYS A 86 3.45 27.46 -8.73
N LYS A 87 4.32 27.75 -9.70
CA LYS A 87 3.94 27.91 -11.12
C LYS A 87 4.00 26.61 -11.93
N ASP A 88 4.60 25.56 -11.37
CA ASP A 88 5.04 24.38 -12.10
C ASP A 88 4.62 23.10 -11.36
N ILE A 89 3.32 22.98 -11.10
CA ILE A 89 2.73 21.93 -10.24
C ILE A 89 2.81 20.53 -10.86
N ARG A 90 2.90 20.46 -12.21
CA ARG A 90 2.95 19.20 -12.99
C ARG A 90 4.34 18.88 -13.51
N THR A 91 5.13 19.89 -13.83
CA THR A 91 6.52 19.73 -14.24
C THR A 91 7.36 19.37 -13.01
N LYS A 92 7.91 18.15 -13.05
CA LYS A 92 8.98 17.56 -12.23
C LYS A 92 8.66 16.19 -11.64
N ARG A 93 7.42 15.71 -11.63
CA ARG A 93 7.10 14.32 -11.22
C ARG A 93 6.97 13.46 -12.47
N ARG A 94 8.05 12.80 -12.83
CA ARG A 94 8.10 11.85 -13.94
C ARG A 94 7.94 10.44 -13.39
N HIS A 95 7.42 9.52 -14.17
CA HIS A 95 7.21 8.15 -13.70
C HIS A 95 8.40 7.25 -14.01
N LEU A 96 8.61 6.25 -13.16
CA LEU A 96 9.58 5.19 -13.35
C LEU A 96 9.06 3.91 -12.70
N ILE A 97 9.04 2.80 -13.43
CA ILE A 97 8.61 1.52 -12.89
C ILE A 97 9.82 0.80 -12.32
N LEU A 98 9.73 0.39 -11.06
CA LEU A 98 10.77 -0.37 -10.36
C LEU A 98 10.19 -1.69 -9.87
N LEU A 99 10.85 -2.81 -10.19
CA LEU A 99 10.42 -4.16 -9.84
C LEU A 99 11.51 -4.87 -9.03
N ALA A 100 11.12 -5.56 -7.96
CA ALA A 100 12.06 -6.32 -7.13
C ALA A 100 12.42 -7.65 -7.80
N LYS A 101 13.72 -7.92 -7.97
CA LYS A 101 14.20 -9.24 -8.42
C LYS A 101 14.16 -10.28 -7.31
N ASN A 102 14.37 -9.88 -6.06
CA ASN A 102 14.47 -10.77 -4.92
C ASN A 102 14.20 -10.02 -3.61
N GLU A 103 14.38 -10.68 -2.47
CA GLU A 103 14.19 -10.08 -1.14
C GLU A 103 15.01 -8.80 -0.96
N SER A 104 16.28 -8.78 -1.41
CA SER A 104 17.12 -7.59 -1.28
C SER A 104 16.59 -6.43 -2.13
N GLY A 105 16.16 -6.71 -3.36
CA GLY A 105 15.51 -5.72 -4.22
C GLY A 105 14.23 -5.17 -3.61
N TYR A 106 13.41 -6.04 -3.01
CA TYR A 106 12.18 -5.63 -2.31
C TYR A 106 12.47 -4.71 -1.12
N ARG A 107 13.49 -5.03 -0.31
CA ARG A 107 13.94 -4.18 0.80
C ARG A 107 14.44 -2.82 0.29
N ASN A 108 15.13 -2.79 -0.86
CA ASN A 108 15.55 -1.55 -1.49
C ASN A 108 14.34 -0.71 -1.97
N LEU A 109 13.30 -1.33 -2.53
CA LEU A 109 12.07 -0.61 -2.90
C LEU A 109 11.36 0.00 -1.67
N LEU A 110 11.25 -0.76 -0.57
CA LEU A 110 10.69 -0.22 0.68
C LEU A 110 11.49 0.97 1.20
N LYS A 111 12.83 0.90 1.13
CA LYS A 111 13.71 2.00 1.51
C LYS A 111 13.55 3.21 0.60
N LEU A 112 13.50 3.02 -0.72
CA LEU A 112 13.22 4.10 -1.67
C LEU A 112 11.88 4.77 -1.39
N ASN A 113 10.82 3.99 -1.12
CA ASN A 113 9.51 4.54 -0.80
C ASN A 113 9.51 5.30 0.54
N TYR A 114 10.14 4.73 1.57
CA TYR A 114 10.30 5.37 2.87
C TYR A 114 11.08 6.69 2.80
N GLU A 115 12.28 6.67 2.21
CA GLU A 115 13.10 7.87 2.04
C GLU A 115 12.37 8.91 1.16
N GLY A 116 11.62 8.45 0.16
CA GLY A 116 10.79 9.30 -0.66
C GLY A 116 9.67 10.00 0.12
N PHE A 117 9.11 9.40 1.17
CA PHE A 117 8.17 10.10 2.06
C PHE A 117 8.87 11.01 3.08
N VAL A 118 10.00 10.58 3.64
CA VAL A 118 10.71 11.31 4.71
C VAL A 118 11.41 12.56 4.19
N ASN A 119 12.07 12.46 3.04
CA ASN A 119 12.86 13.56 2.48
C ASN A 119 12.02 14.51 1.62
N CYS A 120 10.77 14.16 1.31
CA CYS A 120 9.90 15.00 0.48
C CYS A 120 9.05 15.98 1.28
N GLN A 121 8.98 17.20 0.75
CA GLN A 121 8.17 18.26 1.33
C GLN A 121 6.70 18.12 0.91
N TYR A 122 5.81 18.41 1.86
CA TYR A 122 4.38 18.58 1.63
C TYR A 122 4.10 19.58 0.50
N ILE A 123 3.22 19.21 -0.44
CA ILE A 123 2.83 20.04 -1.58
C ILE A 123 1.59 20.85 -1.19
N PRO A 124 1.71 22.17 -0.89
CA PRO A 124 0.62 22.91 -0.26
C PRO A 124 -0.61 23.07 -1.15
N ILE A 125 -0.41 23.16 -2.46
CA ILE A 125 -1.50 23.37 -3.44
C ILE A 125 -2.37 22.11 -3.57
N LEU A 126 -1.77 20.93 -3.43
CA LEU A 126 -2.48 19.65 -3.53
C LEU A 126 -2.94 19.10 -2.18
N ASN A 127 -2.51 19.75 -1.08
CA ASN A 127 -2.69 19.26 0.29
C ASN A 127 -2.29 17.77 0.44
N LYS A 128 -1.16 17.40 -0.16
CA LYS A 128 -0.69 16.01 -0.24
C LYS A 128 0.83 15.90 -0.11
N VAL A 129 1.28 14.76 0.39
CA VAL A 129 2.67 14.28 0.31
C VAL A 129 2.68 13.12 -0.68
N PHE A 130 3.66 13.09 -1.56
CA PHE A 130 3.92 11.97 -2.45
C PHE A 130 5.33 11.47 -2.15
N SER A 131 5.52 10.15 -2.12
CA SER A 131 6.87 9.58 -2.13
C SER A 131 7.53 9.92 -3.45
N ARG A 132 8.61 10.71 -3.41
CA ARG A 132 9.39 11.04 -4.61
C ARG A 132 10.84 10.63 -4.43
N ILE A 133 11.46 10.18 -5.51
CA ILE A 133 12.87 9.78 -5.55
C ILE A 133 13.62 10.66 -6.56
N ASP A 134 14.94 10.71 -6.43
CA ASP A 134 15.84 11.37 -7.36
C ASP A 134 16.99 10.43 -7.75
N TRP A 135 17.98 10.99 -8.44
CA TRP A 135 19.13 10.22 -8.90
C TRP A 135 19.99 9.67 -7.78
N ASP A 136 20.20 10.43 -6.70
CA ASP A 136 21.06 10.01 -5.58
C ASP A 136 20.42 8.81 -4.86
N LEU A 137 19.11 8.87 -4.62
CA LEU A 137 18.37 7.74 -4.04
C LEU A 137 18.37 6.53 -4.96
N LEU A 138 18.20 6.70 -6.28
CA LEU A 138 18.30 5.60 -7.23
C LEU A 138 19.70 4.97 -7.21
N GLU A 139 20.76 5.75 -7.30
CA GLU A 139 22.14 5.26 -7.26
C GLU A 139 22.43 4.51 -5.96
N GLN A 140 21.88 4.97 -4.83
CA GLN A 140 22.06 4.31 -3.54
C GLN A 140 21.32 2.97 -3.42
N TYR A 141 20.13 2.82 -4.01
CA TYR A 141 19.24 1.68 -3.77
C TYR A 141 18.88 0.87 -5.02
N HIS A 142 19.58 1.01 -6.15
CA HIS A 142 19.26 0.32 -7.43
C HIS A 142 19.52 -1.19 -7.45
N GLU A 143 20.34 -1.72 -6.53
CA GLU A 143 20.75 -3.12 -6.60
C GLU A 143 19.55 -4.08 -6.52
N ASN A 144 19.55 -5.12 -7.35
CA ASN A 144 18.49 -6.13 -7.44
C ASN A 144 17.10 -5.60 -7.85
N ILE A 145 17.06 -4.46 -8.54
CA ILE A 145 15.84 -3.86 -9.08
C ILE A 145 15.89 -3.84 -10.61
N ILE A 146 14.77 -4.18 -11.24
CA ILE A 146 14.53 -3.98 -12.67
C ILE A 146 13.81 -2.64 -12.86
N CYS A 147 14.24 -1.88 -13.85
CA CYS A 147 13.72 -0.54 -14.16
C CYS A 147 13.05 -0.53 -15.54
N LEU A 148 11.79 -0.09 -15.62
CA LEU A 148 11.11 0.22 -16.88
C LEU A 148 10.87 1.72 -17.00
N THR A 149 10.97 2.25 -18.21
CA THR A 149 10.89 3.69 -18.46
C THR A 149 9.48 4.29 -18.34
N ALA A 150 8.49 3.50 -17.92
CA ALA A 150 7.11 3.88 -17.61
C ALA A 150 6.32 4.42 -18.81
N CYS A 151 5.25 5.17 -18.51
CA CYS A 151 4.24 5.62 -19.46
C CYS A 151 4.62 6.93 -20.19
N SER A 152 3.64 7.57 -20.83
CA SER A 152 3.83 8.88 -21.47
C SER A 152 4.19 10.01 -20.50
N ALA A 153 3.96 9.84 -19.20
CA ALA A 153 4.48 10.71 -18.12
C ALA A 153 5.82 10.23 -17.54
N GLY A 154 6.41 9.19 -18.13
CA GLY A 154 7.68 8.60 -17.72
C GLY A 154 8.88 9.52 -17.94
N LEU A 155 9.97 9.20 -17.24
CA LEU A 155 11.21 10.00 -17.26
C LEU A 155 11.70 10.28 -18.68
N LEU A 156 11.78 9.27 -19.55
CA LEU A 156 12.23 9.46 -20.94
C LEU A 156 11.19 10.15 -21.82
N ALA A 157 9.91 9.85 -21.65
CA ALA A 157 8.86 10.45 -22.46
C ALA A 157 8.77 11.96 -22.22
N GLU A 158 8.91 12.41 -20.98
CA GLU A 158 8.91 13.84 -20.65
C GLU A 158 10.15 14.58 -21.19
N GLU A 159 11.31 13.91 -21.35
CA GLU A 159 12.45 14.50 -22.07
C GLU A 159 12.13 14.77 -23.56
N MET A 160 11.24 13.97 -24.17
CA MET A 160 10.82 14.16 -25.57
C MET A 160 9.95 15.42 -25.77
N PHE A 161 9.34 15.92 -24.70
CA PHE A 161 8.42 17.06 -24.74
C PHE A 161 9.05 18.38 -24.30
N LYS A 162 10.34 18.39 -23.95
CA LYS A 162 11.04 19.62 -23.59
C LYS A 162 11.14 20.55 -24.80
N ILE A 163 10.82 21.81 -24.57
CA ILE A 163 10.97 22.92 -25.52
C ILE A 163 12.22 23.74 -25.16
N ASN A 164 12.84 24.36 -26.15
CA ASN A 164 14.02 25.20 -25.98
C ASN A 164 13.66 26.57 -25.36
N GLU A 165 14.67 27.42 -25.15
CA GLU A 165 14.51 28.76 -24.56
C GLU A 165 13.61 29.69 -25.39
N ASP A 166 13.51 29.44 -26.70
CA ASP A 166 12.65 30.17 -27.64
C ASP A 166 11.19 29.65 -27.66
N ASN A 167 10.84 28.69 -26.78
CA ASN A 167 9.57 27.95 -26.77
C ASN A 167 9.29 27.14 -28.04
N GLU A 168 10.33 26.75 -28.75
CA GLU A 168 10.24 25.88 -29.91
C GLU A 168 10.65 24.45 -29.55
N TRP A 169 10.06 23.49 -30.24
CA TRP A 169 10.43 22.08 -30.10
C TRP A 169 11.49 21.73 -31.14
N ASP A 170 12.55 21.06 -30.69
CA ASP A 170 13.71 20.67 -31.51
C ASP A 170 13.94 19.15 -31.39
N GLU A 171 13.84 18.45 -32.51
CA GLU A 171 14.02 17.00 -32.63
C GLU A 171 15.45 16.56 -32.25
N GLU A 172 16.48 17.36 -32.57
CA GLU A 172 17.87 17.04 -32.26
C GLU A 172 18.14 17.17 -30.76
N ALA A 173 17.71 18.29 -30.16
CA ALA A 173 17.79 18.49 -28.71
C ALA A 173 16.99 17.43 -27.93
N CYS A 174 15.78 17.09 -28.39
CA CYS A 174 14.97 15.98 -27.88
C CYS A 174 15.76 14.67 -27.88
N HIS A 175 16.35 14.31 -29.03
CA HIS A 175 17.14 13.09 -29.16
C HIS A 175 18.31 13.06 -28.17
N ILE A 176 19.08 14.14 -28.07
CA ILE A 176 20.22 14.27 -27.17
C ILE A 176 19.79 14.10 -25.70
N ASN A 177 18.68 14.72 -25.29
CA ASN A 177 18.19 14.66 -23.92
C ASN A 177 17.72 13.25 -23.54
N VAL A 178 16.96 12.60 -24.42
CA VAL A 178 16.50 11.21 -24.22
C VAL A 178 17.70 10.26 -24.18
N PHE A 179 18.65 10.39 -25.11
CA PHE A 179 19.85 9.56 -25.16
C PHE A 179 20.68 9.70 -23.88
N LYS A 180 20.92 10.93 -23.41
CA LYS A 180 21.66 11.20 -22.15
C LYS A 180 20.96 10.58 -20.95
N THR A 181 19.64 10.76 -20.84
CA THR A 181 18.86 10.25 -19.71
C THR A 181 18.80 8.72 -19.72
N ALA A 182 18.59 8.11 -20.89
CA ALA A 182 18.62 6.65 -21.07
C ALA A 182 20.01 6.08 -20.77
N SER A 183 21.08 6.75 -21.20
CA SER A 183 22.46 6.37 -20.88
C SER A 183 22.73 6.39 -19.38
N ARG A 184 22.23 7.42 -18.66
CA ARG A 184 22.35 7.48 -17.20
C ARG A 184 21.62 6.33 -16.52
N LEU A 185 20.38 6.06 -16.92
CA LEU A 185 19.64 4.90 -16.41
C LEU A 185 20.38 3.58 -16.73
N LYS A 186 20.96 3.44 -17.93
CA LYS A 186 21.73 2.25 -18.30
C LYS A 186 22.99 2.09 -17.44
N ASN A 187 23.65 3.19 -17.08
CA ASN A 187 24.80 3.15 -16.18
C ASN A 187 24.41 2.69 -14.76
N ILE A 188 23.19 3.00 -14.31
CA ILE A 188 22.69 2.60 -12.98
C ILE A 188 22.22 1.14 -13.00
N PHE A 189 21.36 0.77 -13.96
CA PHE A 189 20.66 -0.52 -13.94
C PHE A 189 21.29 -1.59 -14.84
N GLY A 190 22.20 -1.24 -15.73
CA GLY A 190 22.85 -2.17 -16.65
C GLY A 190 21.86 -2.96 -17.50
N GLU A 191 21.92 -4.29 -17.41
CA GLU A 191 21.05 -5.24 -18.11
C GLU A 191 19.63 -5.35 -17.53
N ASP A 192 19.37 -4.70 -16.39
CA ASP A 192 18.07 -4.65 -15.73
C ASP A 192 17.28 -3.38 -16.07
N LEU A 193 17.75 -2.58 -17.04
CA LEU A 193 16.98 -1.50 -17.67
C LEU A 193 16.23 -2.00 -18.90
N TYR A 194 14.94 -1.66 -19.00
CA TYR A 194 14.12 -1.93 -20.16
C TYR A 194 13.38 -0.67 -20.61
N LEU A 195 13.29 -0.46 -21.93
CA LEU A 195 12.45 0.61 -22.49
C LEU A 195 11.02 0.10 -22.62
N GLU A 196 10.10 0.76 -21.93
CA GLU A 196 8.69 0.40 -21.91
C GLU A 196 7.96 1.02 -23.10
N LEU A 197 7.32 0.17 -23.91
CA LEU A 197 6.45 0.56 -25.01
C LEU A 197 5.01 0.21 -24.67
N GLN A 198 4.09 1.13 -24.98
CA GLN A 198 2.69 0.96 -24.62
C GLN A 198 1.76 0.90 -25.85
N PRO A 199 0.81 -0.06 -25.90
CA PRO A 199 -0.11 -0.23 -27.01
C PRO A 199 -1.35 0.63 -26.80
N HIS A 200 -1.17 1.95 -26.89
CA HIS A 200 -2.23 2.93 -26.73
C HIS A 200 -2.31 3.88 -27.92
N ALA A 201 -3.50 4.32 -28.30
CA ALA A 201 -3.74 5.36 -29.31
C ALA A 201 -3.77 6.78 -28.68
N PHE A 202 -2.94 7.02 -27.67
CA PHE A 202 -2.87 8.31 -26.97
C PHE A 202 -2.33 9.41 -27.88
N LYS A 203 -2.90 10.61 -27.77
CA LYS A 203 -2.47 11.83 -28.46
C LYS A 203 -2.34 13.00 -27.47
N LYS A 204 -1.19 13.66 -27.45
CA LYS A 204 -0.90 14.87 -26.68
C LYS A 204 -0.98 16.08 -27.59
N TYR A 205 -1.90 16.98 -27.31
CA TYR A 205 -2.07 18.22 -28.05
C TYR A 205 -1.53 19.42 -27.27
N LYS A 206 -1.09 20.46 -27.97
CA LYS A 206 -0.63 21.71 -27.38
C LYS A 206 -1.81 22.49 -26.82
N LYS A 207 -1.66 23.01 -25.61
CA LYS A 207 -2.66 23.83 -24.92
C LYS A 207 -2.07 25.19 -24.58
N ASP A 208 -2.89 26.22 -24.72
CA ASP A 208 -2.56 27.56 -24.24
C ASP A 208 -2.38 27.53 -22.72
N ARG A 209 -1.27 28.10 -22.22
CA ARG A 209 -0.89 28.05 -20.80
C ARG A 209 -1.84 28.81 -19.87
N LYS A 210 -2.63 29.74 -20.38
CA LYS A 210 -3.55 30.58 -19.59
C LYS A 210 -4.99 30.09 -19.68
N THR A 211 -5.41 29.62 -20.85
CA THR A 211 -6.82 29.23 -21.09
C THR A 211 -7.04 27.72 -21.03
N GLU A 212 -5.98 26.91 -21.09
CA GLU A 212 -6.01 25.45 -21.24
C GLU A 212 -6.71 24.96 -22.52
N GLU A 213 -7.04 25.86 -23.44
CA GLU A 213 -7.63 25.54 -24.74
C GLU A 213 -6.59 24.98 -25.69
N LEU A 214 -7.01 24.12 -26.63
CA LEU A 214 -6.11 23.56 -27.63
C LEU A 214 -5.60 24.66 -28.55
N GLU A 215 -4.28 24.76 -28.70
CA GLU A 215 -3.71 25.57 -29.76
C GLU A 215 -4.04 24.92 -31.12
N LEU A 216 -4.45 25.75 -32.07
CA LEU A 216 -4.82 25.32 -33.40
C LEU A 216 -3.74 25.70 -34.41
N THR A 217 -3.52 24.85 -35.41
CA THR A 217 -2.72 25.15 -36.59
C THR A 217 -3.40 26.25 -37.42
N LYS A 218 -2.71 26.78 -38.44
CA LYS A 218 -3.30 27.73 -39.39
C LYS A 218 -4.52 27.16 -40.15
N SER A 219 -4.66 25.83 -40.23
CA SER A 219 -5.81 25.14 -40.83
C SER A 219 -6.99 24.94 -39.86
N GLY A 220 -6.82 25.29 -38.58
CA GLY A 220 -7.86 25.11 -37.54
C GLY A 220 -7.83 23.76 -36.83
N ASP A 221 -6.83 22.92 -37.10
CA ASP A 221 -6.67 21.61 -36.46
C ASP A 221 -5.88 21.73 -35.15
N PRO A 222 -6.17 20.93 -34.10
CA PRO A 222 -5.35 20.91 -32.90
C PRO A 222 -3.88 20.58 -33.17
N VAL A 223 -2.97 21.36 -32.62
CA VAL A 223 -1.52 21.13 -32.75
C VAL A 223 -1.13 19.88 -31.93
N LEU A 224 -0.83 18.77 -32.62
CA LEU A 224 -0.33 17.54 -32.00
C LEU A 224 1.14 17.73 -31.60
N ILE A 225 1.46 17.59 -30.31
CA ILE A 225 2.84 17.61 -29.80
C ILE A 225 3.46 16.23 -30.01
N ALA A 226 2.76 15.18 -29.61
CA ALA A 226 3.22 13.80 -29.75
C ALA A 226 2.06 12.83 -29.57
N ASP A 227 2.24 11.62 -30.09
CA ASP A 227 1.36 10.49 -29.81
C ASP A 227 2.17 9.30 -29.29
N GLN A 228 1.49 8.26 -28.82
CA GLN A 228 2.15 7.06 -28.34
C GLN A 228 3.01 6.38 -29.41
N THR A 229 2.63 6.51 -30.69
CA THR A 229 3.39 5.94 -31.80
C THR A 229 4.75 6.63 -31.94
N TYR A 230 4.79 7.95 -31.84
CA TYR A 230 6.02 8.72 -31.81
C TYR A 230 6.92 8.31 -30.63
N ILE A 231 6.36 8.23 -29.41
CA ILE A 231 7.10 7.79 -28.22
C ILE A 231 7.70 6.39 -28.44
N ASN A 232 6.87 5.42 -28.85
CA ASN A 232 7.31 4.04 -29.10
C ASN A 232 8.42 3.99 -30.16
N ARG A 233 8.30 4.74 -31.27
CA ARG A 233 9.33 4.80 -32.32
C ARG A 233 10.64 5.41 -31.82
N LYS A 234 10.57 6.47 -31.02
CA LYS A 234 11.76 7.09 -30.43
C LYS A 234 12.47 6.13 -29.49
N LEU A 235 11.73 5.44 -28.61
CA LEU A 235 12.28 4.41 -27.74
C LEU A 235 12.90 3.25 -28.53
N LEU A 236 12.32 2.84 -29.66
CA LEU A 236 12.92 1.83 -30.55
C LEU A 236 14.23 2.31 -31.20
N SER A 237 14.41 3.60 -31.44
CA SER A 237 15.69 4.16 -31.91
C SER A 237 16.73 4.07 -30.80
N ILE A 238 16.39 4.58 -29.61
CA ILE A 238 17.26 4.58 -28.43
C ILE A 238 17.66 3.17 -28.03
N SER A 239 16.73 2.21 -28.08
CA SER A 239 16.98 0.79 -27.85
C SER A 239 18.11 0.26 -28.74
N ARG A 240 18.09 0.58 -30.04
CA ARG A 240 19.10 0.13 -31.01
C ARG A 240 20.45 0.80 -30.82
N GLU A 241 20.44 2.10 -30.52
CA GLU A 241 21.66 2.89 -30.35
C GLU A 241 22.40 2.56 -29.05
N LEU A 242 21.65 2.34 -27.97
CA LEU A 242 22.20 2.05 -26.66
C LEU A 242 22.23 0.56 -26.33
N ASP A 243 21.68 -0.32 -27.16
CA ASP A 243 21.51 -1.75 -26.87
C ASP A 243 20.79 -1.96 -25.53
N ILE A 244 19.58 -1.42 -25.43
CA ILE A 244 18.69 -1.58 -24.26
C ILE A 244 17.48 -2.41 -24.69
N PRO A 245 17.13 -3.50 -23.98
CA PRO A 245 15.98 -4.32 -24.32
C PRO A 245 14.66 -3.55 -24.19
N ILE A 246 13.67 -3.94 -24.98
CA ILE A 246 12.33 -3.35 -25.01
C ILE A 246 11.31 -4.27 -24.34
N VAL A 247 10.25 -3.70 -23.79
CA VAL A 247 9.16 -4.47 -23.17
C VAL A 247 7.81 -3.82 -23.45
N ALA A 248 6.75 -4.63 -23.58
CA ALA A 248 5.38 -4.11 -23.67
C ALA A 248 4.71 -4.00 -22.30
N ALA A 249 3.98 -2.91 -22.06
CA ALA A 249 3.17 -2.71 -20.87
C ALA A 249 1.86 -2.00 -21.21
N CYS A 250 0.79 -2.25 -20.44
CA CYS A 250 -0.55 -1.70 -20.73
C CYS A 250 -1.00 -0.60 -19.76
N ASP A 251 -0.24 -0.36 -18.68
CA ASP A 251 -0.56 0.67 -17.69
C ASP A 251 -2.00 0.48 -17.14
N VAL A 252 -2.24 -0.68 -16.54
CA VAL A 252 -3.60 -1.18 -16.26
C VAL A 252 -4.22 -0.44 -15.08
N HIS A 253 -5.40 0.15 -15.29
CA HIS A 253 -6.19 0.88 -14.28
C HIS A 253 -7.63 0.36 -14.11
N TYR A 254 -8.09 -0.47 -15.06
CA TYR A 254 -9.36 -1.20 -15.03
C TYR A 254 -9.18 -2.55 -15.74
N LEU A 255 -10.09 -3.51 -15.55
CA LEU A 255 -9.89 -4.87 -16.08
C LEU A 255 -10.41 -5.03 -17.50
N GLU A 256 -11.62 -4.55 -17.77
CA GLU A 256 -12.29 -4.69 -19.06
C GLU A 256 -12.39 -3.35 -19.80
N LYS A 257 -12.42 -3.39 -21.13
CA LYS A 257 -12.51 -2.15 -21.94
C LYS A 257 -13.78 -1.35 -21.60
N GLU A 258 -14.87 -2.06 -21.33
CA GLU A 258 -16.19 -1.50 -21.03
C GLU A 258 -16.20 -0.71 -19.71
N ASP A 259 -15.26 -0.98 -18.79
CA ASP A 259 -15.15 -0.29 -17.51
C ASP A 259 -14.56 1.14 -17.64
N ALA A 260 -14.09 1.55 -18.81
CA ALA A 260 -13.50 2.87 -19.04
C ALA A 260 -14.44 4.03 -18.65
N SER A 261 -15.74 3.90 -18.90
CA SER A 261 -16.71 4.95 -18.53
C SER A 261 -16.92 5.07 -17.01
N VAL A 262 -16.79 3.95 -16.29
CA VAL A 262 -16.88 3.90 -14.83
C VAL A 262 -15.61 4.45 -14.20
N HIS A 263 -14.46 4.14 -14.78
CA HIS A 263 -13.17 4.71 -14.42
C HIS A 263 -13.16 6.24 -14.56
N ASP A 264 -13.65 6.76 -15.69
CA ASP A 264 -13.80 8.20 -15.90
C ASP A 264 -14.73 8.86 -14.86
N MET A 265 -15.79 8.16 -14.43
CA MET A 265 -16.64 8.58 -13.32
C MET A 265 -15.90 8.61 -11.97
N LEU A 266 -15.10 7.58 -11.66
CA LEU A 266 -14.27 7.55 -10.45
C LEU A 266 -13.34 8.77 -10.39
N MET A 267 -12.68 9.10 -11.50
CA MET A 267 -11.81 10.27 -11.60
C MET A 267 -12.58 11.56 -11.36
N ALA A 268 -13.76 11.73 -11.97
CA ALA A 268 -14.61 12.89 -11.75
C ALA A 268 -15.03 13.05 -10.27
N ILE A 269 -15.37 11.93 -9.61
CA ILE A 269 -15.66 11.91 -8.17
C ILE A 269 -14.46 12.37 -7.34
N ASN A 270 -13.26 11.86 -7.65
CA ASN A 270 -12.03 12.18 -6.94
C ASN A 270 -11.61 13.65 -7.12
N ASP A 271 -11.81 14.20 -8.32
CA ASP A 271 -11.62 15.62 -8.64
C ASP A 271 -12.68 16.54 -8.04
N LYS A 272 -13.80 15.97 -7.55
CA LYS A 272 -14.98 16.71 -7.08
C LYS A 272 -15.58 17.61 -8.17
N LYS A 273 -15.48 17.20 -9.42
CA LYS A 273 -15.98 17.90 -10.61
C LYS A 273 -17.02 17.07 -11.34
N PRO A 274 -17.99 17.69 -12.02
CA PRO A 274 -18.95 16.95 -12.84
C PRO A 274 -18.27 16.33 -14.07
N LEU A 275 -18.86 15.25 -14.61
CA LEU A 275 -18.34 14.61 -15.82
C LEU A 275 -18.25 15.56 -17.03
N SER A 276 -19.15 16.55 -17.08
CA SER A 276 -19.24 17.59 -18.10
C SER A 276 -18.10 18.63 -18.04
N ASP A 277 -17.40 18.75 -16.91
CA ASP A 277 -16.29 19.68 -16.76
C ASP A 277 -15.10 19.23 -17.60
N LYS A 278 -14.76 20.01 -18.63
CA LYS A 278 -13.64 19.73 -19.54
C LYS A 278 -12.26 19.95 -18.91
N ASN A 279 -12.19 20.66 -17.78
CA ASN A 279 -10.95 21.00 -17.07
C ASN A 279 -10.66 20.03 -15.91
N ARG A 280 -11.41 18.92 -15.81
CA ARG A 280 -11.10 17.83 -14.86
C ARG A 280 -9.99 16.94 -15.40
N HIS A 281 -9.33 16.24 -14.49
CA HIS A 281 -8.42 15.16 -14.83
C HIS A 281 -9.23 13.97 -15.39
N ARG A 282 -8.73 13.43 -16.50
CA ARG A 282 -9.31 12.27 -17.19
C ARG A 282 -8.27 11.66 -18.11
N TYR A 283 -8.49 10.41 -18.50
CA TYR A 283 -7.79 9.81 -19.63
C TYR A 283 -8.62 10.06 -20.90
N ASP A 284 -7.96 10.53 -21.96
CA ASP A 284 -8.63 10.84 -23.23
C ASP A 284 -8.84 9.60 -24.13
N ILE A 285 -8.48 8.40 -23.64
CA ILE A 285 -8.61 7.12 -24.34
C ILE A 285 -9.09 6.00 -23.42
N GLU A 286 -9.70 4.96 -24.00
CA GLU A 286 -10.32 3.82 -23.30
C GLU A 286 -9.47 2.54 -23.41
N GLU A 287 -8.16 2.66 -23.16
CA GLU A 287 -7.20 1.58 -23.44
C GLU A 287 -6.33 1.15 -22.26
N PHE A 288 -6.60 1.64 -21.05
CA PHE A 288 -5.89 1.30 -19.82
C PHE A 288 -6.48 0.05 -19.13
N TYR A 289 -6.97 -0.89 -19.94
CA TYR A 289 -7.49 -2.17 -19.49
C TYR A 289 -6.46 -3.30 -19.62
N MET A 290 -6.73 -4.44 -19.00
CA MET A 290 -5.88 -5.63 -19.06
C MET A 290 -5.98 -6.32 -20.44
N LYS A 291 -5.13 -5.92 -21.38
CA LYS A 291 -5.11 -6.49 -22.75
C LYS A 291 -4.47 -7.88 -22.78
N THR A 292 -5.02 -8.79 -23.59
CA THR A 292 -4.40 -10.07 -23.95
C THR A 292 -3.13 -9.88 -24.80
N GLY A 293 -2.17 -10.80 -24.72
CA GLY A 293 -0.95 -10.78 -25.53
C GLY A 293 -1.20 -10.63 -27.04
N ASP A 294 -2.23 -11.29 -27.58
CA ASP A 294 -2.62 -11.15 -29.00
C ASP A 294 -2.92 -9.71 -29.41
N LYS A 295 -3.70 -8.98 -28.60
CA LYS A 295 -4.05 -7.58 -28.87
C LYS A 295 -2.81 -6.69 -28.85
N ILE A 296 -1.86 -6.98 -27.97
CA ILE A 296 -0.59 -6.25 -27.86
C ILE A 296 0.26 -6.50 -29.10
N VAL A 297 0.41 -7.77 -29.51
CA VAL A 297 1.18 -8.13 -30.71
C VAL A 297 0.53 -7.60 -31.98
N ASP A 298 -0.80 -7.68 -32.10
CA ASP A 298 -1.54 -7.15 -33.25
C ASP A 298 -1.30 -5.63 -33.37
N TYR A 299 -1.38 -4.86 -32.27
CA TYR A 299 -1.05 -3.43 -32.25
C TYR A 299 0.39 -3.16 -32.71
N PHE A 300 1.38 -3.83 -32.12
CA PHE A 300 2.78 -3.55 -32.43
C PHE A 300 3.19 -4.04 -33.83
N THR A 301 2.47 -4.99 -34.43
CA THR A 301 2.73 -5.44 -35.81
C THR A 301 2.47 -4.33 -36.84
N GLU A 302 1.69 -3.30 -36.50
CA GLU A 302 1.51 -2.10 -37.32
C GLU A 302 2.73 -1.15 -37.26
N LEU A 303 3.55 -1.25 -36.21
CA LEU A 303 4.70 -0.37 -35.96
C LEU A 303 6.05 -1.04 -36.26
N VAL A 304 6.17 -2.34 -36.00
CA VAL A 304 7.39 -3.14 -36.11
C VAL A 304 7.07 -4.52 -36.70
N SER A 305 8.12 -5.28 -37.08
CA SER A 305 7.91 -6.66 -37.52
C SER A 305 7.25 -7.51 -36.43
N ARG A 306 6.43 -8.49 -36.83
CA ARG A 306 5.79 -9.44 -35.90
C ARG A 306 6.79 -10.12 -34.95
N LYS A 307 8.03 -10.36 -35.41
CA LYS A 307 9.11 -10.92 -34.58
C LYS A 307 9.44 -10.01 -33.39
N VAL A 308 9.59 -8.71 -33.64
CA VAL A 308 9.87 -7.70 -32.59
C VAL A 308 8.66 -7.49 -31.69
N ALA A 309 7.45 -7.54 -32.25
CA ALA A 309 6.22 -7.50 -31.45
C ALA A 309 6.11 -8.70 -30.48
N LEU A 310 6.49 -9.90 -30.92
CA LEU A 310 6.58 -11.07 -30.04
C LEU A 310 7.70 -10.95 -29.01
N GLU A 311 8.84 -10.35 -29.39
CA GLU A 311 9.97 -10.09 -28.48
C GLU A 311 9.56 -9.17 -27.33
N LEU A 312 8.81 -8.09 -27.60
CA LEU A 312 8.24 -7.20 -26.57
C LEU A 312 7.46 -7.97 -25.50
N CYS A 313 6.62 -8.91 -25.92
CA CYS A 313 5.86 -9.76 -25.01
C CYS A 313 6.76 -10.79 -24.30
N ASN A 314 7.65 -11.47 -25.02
CA ASN A 314 8.55 -12.48 -24.43
C ASN A 314 9.50 -11.87 -23.38
N ASN A 315 9.94 -10.63 -23.58
CA ASN A 315 10.79 -9.93 -22.61
C ASN A 315 10.05 -9.69 -21.29
N THR A 316 8.72 -9.53 -21.28
CA THR A 316 7.96 -9.45 -20.01
C THR A 316 8.08 -10.73 -19.19
N VAL A 317 8.02 -11.89 -19.84
CA VAL A 317 8.18 -13.19 -19.21
C VAL A 317 9.63 -13.41 -18.81
N GLY A 318 10.59 -12.93 -19.62
CA GLY A 318 12.01 -12.91 -19.26
C GLY A 318 12.27 -12.13 -17.96
N ILE A 319 11.65 -10.96 -17.79
CA ILE A 319 11.68 -10.19 -16.55
C ILE A 319 11.06 -10.99 -15.40
N ALA A 320 9.88 -11.58 -15.60
CA ALA A 320 9.22 -12.40 -14.58
C ALA A 320 10.09 -13.59 -14.12
N ASN A 321 10.87 -14.17 -15.02
CA ASN A 321 11.81 -15.26 -14.72
C ASN A 321 13.08 -14.79 -13.98
N LYS A 322 13.46 -13.51 -14.11
CA LYS A 322 14.55 -12.90 -13.32
C LYS A 322 14.13 -12.62 -11.87
N CYS A 323 12.83 -12.56 -11.60
CA CYS A 323 12.30 -12.33 -10.25
C CYS A 323 12.15 -13.65 -9.49
N ASP A 324 12.54 -13.70 -8.22
CA ASP A 324 12.25 -14.79 -7.31
C ASP A 324 10.76 -14.83 -6.94
N ASP A 325 10.31 -15.96 -6.39
CA ASP A 325 9.01 -16.00 -5.75
C ASP A 325 8.98 -15.05 -4.54
N SER A 326 7.86 -14.35 -4.35
CA SER A 326 7.67 -13.36 -3.29
C SER A 326 7.47 -13.96 -1.89
N THR A 327 8.13 -15.08 -1.59
CA THR A 327 8.05 -15.77 -0.29
C THR A 327 8.62 -14.96 0.87
N TYR A 328 9.47 -13.96 0.57
CA TYR A 328 9.99 -12.99 1.54
C TYR A 328 8.95 -11.97 2.03
N ILE A 329 7.80 -11.87 1.35
CA ILE A 329 6.62 -11.18 1.87
C ILE A 329 5.85 -12.22 2.67
N ASP A 330 6.24 -12.41 3.93
CA ASP A 330 5.68 -13.48 4.74
C ASP A 330 4.27 -13.10 5.26
N VAL A 331 3.30 -13.93 4.92
CA VAL A 331 1.91 -13.79 5.37
C VAL A 331 1.62 -14.55 6.67
N SER A 332 2.62 -15.26 7.21
CA SER A 332 2.52 -16.19 8.33
C SER A 332 3.55 -15.96 9.46
N ASP A 333 4.71 -15.35 9.17
CA ASP A 333 5.73 -15.03 10.17
C ASP A 333 5.32 -13.80 10.99
N ILE A 334 5.30 -13.97 12.32
CA ILE A 334 5.09 -12.87 13.27
C ILE A 334 6.37 -12.63 14.04
N ARG A 335 6.85 -11.39 13.91
CA ARG A 335 8.06 -10.92 14.59
C ARG A 335 7.66 -10.09 15.81
N PHE A 336 8.00 -10.59 16.99
CA PHE A 336 7.79 -9.83 18.21
C PHE A 336 8.88 -8.79 18.42
N PRO A 337 8.52 -7.58 18.90
CA PRO A 337 9.50 -6.59 19.30
C PRO A 337 10.38 -7.09 20.45
N LYS A 338 11.62 -6.61 20.52
CA LYS A 338 12.57 -6.97 21.58
C LYS A 338 12.43 -6.04 22.78
N PHE A 339 12.32 -6.60 23.97
CA PHE A 339 12.34 -5.84 25.22
C PHE A 339 13.76 -5.78 25.79
N ASN A 340 14.33 -4.57 25.89
CA ASN A 340 15.66 -4.38 26.45
C ASN A 340 15.63 -4.37 27.98
N VAL A 341 15.97 -5.50 28.58
CA VAL A 341 15.98 -5.69 30.04
C VAL A 341 17.03 -4.84 30.75
N SER A 342 18.17 -4.56 30.09
CA SER A 342 19.33 -3.92 30.71
C SER A 342 19.12 -2.46 31.10
N VAL A 343 18.13 -1.79 30.48
CA VAL A 343 17.79 -0.38 30.73
C VAL A 343 16.68 -0.20 31.77
N GLU A 344 16.14 -1.29 32.31
CA GLU A 344 15.06 -1.25 33.28
C GLU A 344 15.55 -0.87 34.68
N ASN A 345 14.75 -0.08 35.40
CA ASN A 345 15.11 0.44 36.73
C ASN A 345 15.35 -0.69 37.77
N ASP A 346 14.71 -1.84 37.60
CA ASP A 346 14.84 -3.00 38.48
C ASP A 346 15.83 -4.07 37.96
N TYR A 347 16.67 -3.72 36.98
CA TYR A 347 17.66 -4.62 36.39
C TYR A 347 18.71 -5.11 37.41
N GLN A 348 19.21 -4.23 38.28
CA GLN A 348 20.21 -4.61 39.29
C GLN A 348 19.66 -5.61 40.33
N ASP A 349 18.40 -5.43 40.74
CA ASP A 349 17.72 -6.35 41.63
C ASP A 349 17.40 -7.67 40.95
N PHE A 350 17.06 -7.63 39.65
CA PHE A 350 16.90 -8.81 38.81
C PHE A 350 18.19 -9.63 38.76
N LEU A 351 19.36 -9.01 38.53
CA LEU A 351 20.64 -9.73 38.47
C LEU A 351 20.95 -10.47 39.79
N LYS A 352 20.71 -9.81 40.94
CA LYS A 352 20.83 -10.44 42.26
C LYS A 352 19.88 -11.62 42.43
N TRP A 353 18.63 -11.46 42.02
CA TRP A 353 17.62 -12.51 42.07
C TRP A 353 17.98 -13.70 41.18
N ARG A 354 18.42 -13.44 39.94
CA ARG A 354 18.81 -14.46 38.95
C ARG A 354 19.98 -15.29 39.44
N LYS A 355 21.00 -14.65 40.03
CA LYS A 355 22.16 -15.33 40.64
C LYS A 355 21.73 -16.25 41.78
N LYS A 356 20.83 -15.80 42.66
CA LYS A 356 20.33 -16.60 43.79
C LYS A 356 19.50 -17.81 43.37
N LYS A 357 18.78 -17.71 42.25
CA LYS A 357 17.91 -18.78 41.75
C LYS A 357 18.63 -19.87 40.96
N ASN A 358 19.90 -19.65 40.61
CA ASN A 358 20.70 -20.56 39.80
C ASN A 358 19.97 -20.98 38.50
N TYR A 359 19.35 -20.02 37.81
CA TYR A 359 18.70 -20.30 36.54
C TYR A 359 19.73 -20.81 35.52
N ASN A 360 19.44 -21.94 34.89
CA ASN A 360 20.27 -22.52 33.84
C ASN A 360 20.40 -21.57 32.64
N ALA A 361 21.45 -21.77 31.84
CA ALA A 361 21.72 -21.01 30.61
C ALA A 361 20.61 -21.11 29.54
N SER A 362 19.66 -22.03 29.68
CA SER A 362 18.57 -22.27 28.73
C SER A 362 17.42 -21.27 28.79
N VAL A 363 17.35 -20.42 29.82
CA VAL A 363 16.31 -19.38 29.95
C VAL A 363 16.86 -18.05 29.47
N THR A 364 16.20 -17.43 28.48
CA THR A 364 16.62 -16.12 27.96
C THR A 364 16.50 -15.04 29.03
N GLU A 365 17.23 -13.95 28.87
CA GLU A 365 17.19 -12.85 29.84
C GLU A 365 15.78 -12.26 30.00
N VAL A 366 15.05 -12.09 28.90
CA VAL A 366 13.67 -11.59 28.87
C VAL A 366 12.73 -12.54 29.63
N GLN A 367 12.84 -13.86 29.40
CA GLN A 367 12.04 -14.87 30.11
C GLN A 367 12.30 -14.82 31.63
N ALA A 368 13.58 -14.81 32.02
CA ALA A 368 13.97 -14.72 33.42
C ALA A 368 13.50 -13.42 34.08
N PHE A 369 13.51 -12.32 33.33
CA PHE A 369 13.06 -11.01 33.81
C PHE A 369 11.54 -10.95 34.03
N MET A 370 10.75 -11.52 33.10
CA MET A 370 9.30 -11.66 33.28
C MET A 370 8.98 -12.47 34.53
N ARG A 371 9.64 -13.63 34.72
CA ARG A 371 9.52 -14.44 35.94
C ARG A 371 9.86 -13.64 37.19
N TYR A 372 10.95 -12.88 37.17
CA TYR A 372 11.35 -12.02 38.29
C TYR A 372 10.25 -11.02 38.67
N ARG A 373 9.71 -10.27 37.69
CA ARG A 373 8.64 -9.30 37.94
C ARG A 373 7.37 -9.95 38.45
N CYS A 374 6.96 -11.10 37.91
CA CYS A 374 5.81 -11.86 38.42
C CYS A 374 5.98 -12.27 39.88
N ILE A 375 7.16 -12.82 40.24
CA ILE A 375 7.44 -13.22 41.63
C ILE A 375 7.53 -12.01 42.57
N LYS A 376 8.06 -10.89 42.09
CA LYS A 376 8.10 -9.63 42.85
C LYS A 376 6.69 -9.10 43.11
N GLY A 377 5.84 -9.06 42.09
CA GLY A 377 4.42 -8.71 42.21
C GLY A 377 3.67 -9.64 43.15
N PHE A 378 3.85 -10.95 43.01
CA PHE A 378 3.20 -11.96 43.86
C PHE A 378 3.58 -11.79 45.33
N LYS A 379 4.87 -11.55 45.63
CA LYS A 379 5.32 -11.30 47.00
C LYS A 379 4.72 -10.03 47.60
N LYS A 380 4.56 -8.98 46.78
CA LYS A 380 4.01 -7.70 47.22
C LYS A 380 2.54 -7.83 47.62
N GLU A 381 1.74 -8.50 46.81
CA GLU A 381 0.27 -8.51 46.99
C GLU A 381 -0.23 -9.76 47.73
N PHE A 382 0.39 -10.91 47.49
CA PHE A 382 -0.02 -12.21 48.03
C PHE A 382 1.01 -12.83 48.97
N GLY A 383 1.98 -12.04 49.44
CA GLY A 383 3.04 -12.49 50.35
C GLY A 383 2.53 -13.02 51.71
N HIS A 384 1.29 -12.74 52.07
CA HIS A 384 0.62 -13.22 53.27
C HIS A 384 0.04 -14.64 53.12
N LEU A 385 -0.25 -15.10 51.90
CA LEU A 385 -0.83 -16.43 51.66
C LEU A 385 0.10 -17.55 52.15
N ARG A 386 -0.49 -18.64 52.65
CA ARG A 386 0.22 -19.83 53.18
C ARG A 386 -0.43 -21.12 52.66
N GLY A 387 0.19 -22.26 52.96
CA GLY A 387 -0.40 -23.59 52.71
C GLY A 387 -0.76 -23.86 51.24
N GLU A 388 -1.87 -24.57 51.03
CA GLU A 388 -2.36 -24.98 49.71
C GLU A 388 -2.83 -23.83 48.84
N GLU A 389 -3.37 -22.77 49.43
CA GLU A 389 -3.78 -21.58 48.69
C GLU A 389 -2.58 -20.94 47.98
N ARG A 390 -1.49 -20.68 48.72
CA ARG A 390 -0.25 -20.18 48.12
C ARG A 390 0.26 -21.10 47.01
N LYS A 391 0.21 -22.42 47.21
CA LYS A 391 0.63 -23.39 46.18
C LYS A 391 -0.26 -23.32 44.94
N ALA A 392 -1.57 -23.14 45.08
CA ALA A 392 -2.49 -23.01 43.96
C ALA A 392 -2.15 -21.80 43.07
N TYR A 393 -1.95 -20.62 43.67
CA TYR A 393 -1.52 -19.42 42.94
C TYR A 393 -0.16 -19.61 42.25
N MET A 394 0.83 -20.21 42.96
CA MET A 394 2.14 -20.47 42.37
C MET A 394 2.08 -21.45 41.20
N ARG A 395 1.23 -22.49 41.27
CA ARG A 395 0.97 -23.40 40.14
C ARG A 395 0.38 -22.65 38.95
N ARG A 396 -0.57 -21.74 39.19
CA ARG A 396 -1.15 -20.90 38.13
C ARG A 396 -0.09 -20.06 37.43
N ILE A 397 0.74 -19.33 38.19
CA ILE A 397 1.86 -18.54 37.64
C ILE A 397 2.76 -19.41 36.77
N GLU A 398 3.20 -20.56 37.29
CA GLU A 398 4.14 -21.43 36.56
C GLU A 398 3.52 -21.99 35.27
N ASN A 399 2.26 -22.41 35.31
CA ASN A 399 1.55 -22.91 34.13
C ASN A 399 1.42 -21.83 33.05
N GLU A 400 0.98 -20.63 33.42
CA GLU A 400 0.81 -19.53 32.47
C GLU A 400 2.14 -19.07 31.88
N ILE A 401 3.18 -18.89 32.71
CA ILE A 401 4.52 -18.51 32.24
C ILE A 401 5.04 -19.54 31.24
N ASN A 402 4.91 -20.84 31.52
CA ASN A 402 5.39 -21.88 30.61
C ASN A 402 4.69 -21.84 29.24
N VAL A 403 3.40 -21.47 29.20
CA VAL A 403 2.68 -21.28 27.93
C VAL A 403 3.19 -20.04 27.20
N LEU A 404 3.30 -18.90 27.89
CA LEU A 404 3.78 -17.65 27.30
C LEU A 404 5.22 -17.75 26.80
N GLU A 405 6.09 -18.47 27.52
CA GLU A 405 7.47 -18.74 27.11
C GLU A 405 7.54 -19.65 25.89
N GLY A 406 6.72 -20.72 25.87
CA GLY A 406 6.65 -21.65 24.74
C GLY A 406 6.21 -20.99 23.43
N HIS A 407 5.39 -19.93 23.52
CA HIS A 407 4.96 -19.12 22.37
C HIS A 407 5.74 -17.82 22.18
N GLN A 408 6.81 -17.60 22.94
CA GLN A 408 7.71 -16.44 22.83
C GLN A 408 7.06 -15.07 23.11
N PHE A 409 6.00 -15.02 23.93
CA PHE A 409 5.28 -13.77 24.23
C PHE A 409 5.89 -12.91 25.33
N CYS A 410 7.05 -13.30 25.89
CA CYS A 410 7.62 -12.59 27.04
C CYS A 410 7.93 -11.11 26.74
N SER A 411 8.50 -10.79 25.58
CA SER A 411 8.74 -9.39 25.21
C SER A 411 7.44 -8.63 24.99
N TYR A 412 6.45 -9.23 24.32
CA TYR A 412 5.12 -8.65 24.16
C TYR A 412 4.48 -8.29 25.50
N MET A 413 4.46 -9.23 26.46
CA MET A 413 3.92 -9.01 27.80
C MET A 413 4.65 -7.88 28.54
N LEU A 414 5.99 -7.85 28.46
CA LEU A 414 6.80 -6.84 29.14
C LEU A 414 6.65 -5.45 28.52
N ILE A 415 6.55 -5.35 27.19
CA ILE A 415 6.32 -4.09 26.49
C ILE A 415 4.95 -3.53 26.85
N THR A 416 3.90 -4.35 26.81
CA THR A 416 2.54 -3.94 27.19
C THR A 416 2.50 -3.47 28.65
N ALA A 417 3.11 -4.23 29.57
CA ALA A 417 3.21 -3.86 30.98
C ALA A 417 3.98 -2.54 31.18
N ASP A 418 5.02 -2.31 30.40
CA ASP A 418 5.83 -1.11 30.47
C ASP A 418 5.08 0.15 30.03
N LEU A 419 4.37 0.09 28.89
CA LEU A 419 3.52 1.19 28.42
C LEU A 419 2.43 1.55 29.44
N ILE A 420 1.79 0.54 30.05
CA ILE A 420 0.76 0.72 31.08
C ILE A 420 1.37 1.31 32.37
N SER A 421 2.52 0.80 32.79
CA SER A 421 3.23 1.28 33.98
C SER A 421 3.63 2.76 33.82
N GLU A 422 4.12 3.14 32.65
CA GLU A 422 4.46 4.53 32.34
C GLU A 422 3.21 5.43 32.38
N ALA A 423 2.08 4.99 31.82
CA ALA A 423 0.83 5.73 31.90
C ALA A 423 0.39 5.95 33.34
N LYS A 424 0.41 4.90 34.17
CA LYS A 424 0.09 5.00 35.60
C LYS A 424 1.05 5.96 36.33
N ARG A 425 2.35 5.92 36.03
CA ARG A 425 3.37 6.81 36.61
C ARG A 425 3.11 8.29 36.25
N LYS A 426 2.70 8.55 35.01
CA LYS A 426 2.31 9.89 34.53
C LYS A 426 0.90 10.32 34.98
N LYS A 427 0.21 9.50 35.78
CA LYS A 427 -1.18 9.72 36.21
C LYS A 427 -2.19 9.80 35.06
N ILE A 428 -1.88 9.15 33.93
CA ILE A 428 -2.80 8.94 32.82
C ILE A 428 -3.74 7.80 33.22
N ARG A 429 -5.05 7.98 33.04
CA ARG A 429 -6.03 6.94 33.37
C ARG A 429 -5.91 5.80 32.36
N VAL A 430 -5.78 4.59 32.89
CA VAL A 430 -5.77 3.35 32.13
C VAL A 430 -7.02 2.56 32.53
N GLY A 431 -7.69 1.94 31.57
CA GLY A 431 -8.80 1.03 31.87
C GLY A 431 -8.34 -0.17 32.71
N PRO A 432 -9.27 -0.87 33.39
CA PRO A 432 -8.94 -2.01 34.24
C PRO A 432 -8.48 -3.26 33.45
N GLY A 433 -8.48 -3.21 32.12
CA GLY A 433 -8.24 -4.31 31.17
C GLY A 433 -9.54 -4.76 30.48
N ARG A 434 -9.47 -5.05 29.17
CA ARG A 434 -10.63 -5.53 28.38
C ARG A 434 -10.33 -6.83 27.63
N GLY A 435 -11.38 -7.57 27.28
CA GLY A 435 -11.24 -8.81 26.53
C GLY A 435 -10.74 -9.99 27.37
N SER A 436 -10.06 -10.92 26.72
CA SER A 436 -9.67 -12.20 27.34
C SER A 436 -8.48 -12.08 28.31
N VAL A 437 -7.70 -10.99 28.25
CA VAL A 437 -6.51 -10.77 29.09
C VAL A 437 -6.82 -10.85 30.59
N GLY A 438 -8.05 -10.53 31.01
CA GLY A 438 -8.49 -10.63 32.40
C GLY A 438 -8.43 -12.06 32.99
N GLY A 439 -8.28 -13.10 32.15
CA GLY A 439 -8.02 -14.47 32.58
C GLY A 439 -6.55 -14.79 32.89
N CYS A 440 -5.60 -13.89 32.62
CA CYS A 440 -4.16 -14.13 32.72
C CYS A 440 -3.58 -13.59 34.03
N PHE A 441 -3.29 -14.46 34.99
CA PHE A 441 -2.73 -14.03 36.28
C PHE A 441 -1.33 -13.43 36.15
N VAL A 442 -0.52 -13.86 35.18
CA VAL A 442 0.76 -13.23 34.82
C VAL A 442 0.54 -11.79 34.39
N ALA A 443 -0.47 -11.51 33.57
CA ALA A 443 -0.79 -10.15 33.13
C ALA A 443 -1.19 -9.26 34.32
N TYR A 444 -2.00 -9.78 35.25
CA TYR A 444 -2.31 -9.11 36.52
C TYR A 444 -1.04 -8.77 37.32
N LEU A 445 -0.14 -9.74 37.52
CA LEU A 445 1.08 -9.54 38.30
C LEU A 445 2.08 -8.56 37.67
N LEU A 446 2.03 -8.43 36.34
CA LEU A 446 2.79 -7.42 35.59
C LEU A 446 2.10 -6.04 35.59
N GLY A 447 0.87 -5.93 36.11
CA GLY A 447 0.10 -4.69 36.20
C GLY A 447 -0.65 -4.32 34.92
N ILE A 448 -0.80 -5.25 33.98
CA ILE A 448 -1.48 -5.05 32.69
C ILE A 448 -2.99 -4.87 32.89
N HIS A 449 -3.60 -5.59 33.83
CA HIS A 449 -5.00 -5.45 34.20
C HIS A 449 -5.16 -5.56 35.73
N GLU A 450 -6.34 -5.19 36.25
CA GLU A 450 -6.55 -5.01 37.70
C GLU A 450 -7.47 -6.07 38.34
N VAL A 451 -7.94 -7.03 37.56
CA VAL A 451 -8.82 -8.12 38.02
C VAL A 451 -8.02 -9.34 38.46
N ILE A 452 -8.23 -9.84 39.68
CA ILE A 452 -7.60 -11.09 40.17
C ILE A 452 -8.36 -12.31 39.58
N PRO A 453 -7.81 -13.03 38.58
CA PRO A 453 -8.58 -13.99 37.79
C PRO A 453 -9.17 -15.12 38.63
N MET A 454 -8.40 -15.60 39.62
CA MET A 454 -8.80 -16.75 40.43
C MET A 454 -9.98 -16.46 41.37
N GLN A 455 -10.20 -15.20 41.76
CA GLN A 455 -11.34 -14.82 42.61
C GLN A 455 -12.68 -14.86 41.84
N TYR A 456 -12.62 -14.62 40.53
CA TYR A 456 -13.80 -14.53 39.66
C TYR A 456 -13.96 -15.74 38.74
N GLY A 457 -13.17 -16.81 38.94
CA GLY A 457 -13.22 -18.00 38.10
C GLY A 457 -12.81 -17.78 36.64
N LEU A 458 -11.98 -16.76 36.37
CA LEU A 458 -11.54 -16.44 35.01
C LEU A 458 -10.42 -17.41 34.56
N LEU A 459 -10.63 -18.00 33.39
CA LEU A 459 -9.79 -19.04 32.81
C LEU A 459 -8.66 -18.45 31.96
N PHE A 460 -7.43 -18.92 32.16
CA PHE A 460 -6.30 -18.52 31.34
C PHE A 460 -6.45 -19.04 29.92
N GLU A 461 -7.02 -20.22 29.76
CA GLU A 461 -7.20 -20.93 28.50
C GLU A 461 -8.07 -20.15 27.50
N ARG A 462 -8.92 -19.23 28.01
CA ARG A 462 -9.69 -18.30 27.20
C ARG A 462 -8.82 -17.18 26.63
N PHE A 463 -7.83 -16.70 27.40
CA PHE A 463 -6.79 -15.81 26.91
C PHE A 463 -5.88 -16.57 25.94
N HIS A 464 -5.20 -17.60 26.44
CA HIS A 464 -4.27 -18.39 25.65
C HIS A 464 -4.06 -19.80 26.21
N ASN A 465 -3.64 -20.74 25.36
CA ASN A 465 -3.29 -22.10 25.75
C ASN A 465 -2.24 -22.67 24.76
N LYS A 466 -1.65 -23.83 25.07
CA LYS A 466 -0.56 -24.43 24.27
C LYS A 466 -0.96 -24.79 22.84
N GLU A 467 -2.22 -25.13 22.61
CA GLU A 467 -2.74 -25.59 21.31
C GLU A 467 -3.18 -24.42 20.41
N LYS A 468 -3.38 -23.25 21.00
CA LYS A 468 -3.83 -22.05 20.29
C LYS A 468 -2.71 -21.49 19.43
N THR A 469 -2.94 -21.47 18.11
CA THR A 469 -2.02 -20.92 17.11
C THR A 469 -2.22 -19.43 16.88
N SER A 470 -3.39 -18.88 17.20
CA SER A 470 -3.68 -17.44 17.08
C SER A 470 -2.98 -16.64 18.16
N TYR A 471 -2.47 -15.47 17.81
CA TYR A 471 -1.76 -14.60 18.75
C TYR A 471 -2.69 -13.94 19.78
N PRO A 472 -2.21 -13.73 21.03
CA PRO A 472 -2.98 -13.02 22.03
C PRO A 472 -3.04 -11.53 21.68
N ASP A 473 -4.24 -10.95 21.80
CA ASP A 473 -4.46 -9.53 21.61
C ASP A 473 -4.79 -8.88 22.96
N ILE A 474 -3.92 -7.98 23.41
CA ILE A 474 -4.06 -7.20 24.64
C ILE A 474 -4.43 -5.78 24.27
N ASP A 475 -5.73 -5.58 24.24
CA ASP A 475 -6.32 -4.27 24.10
C ASP A 475 -6.25 -3.47 25.40
N THR A 476 -5.70 -2.25 25.31
CA THR A 476 -5.59 -1.34 26.46
C THR A 476 -6.29 -0.02 26.19
N ASP A 477 -7.12 0.42 27.14
CA ASP A 477 -7.78 1.72 27.10
C ASP A 477 -6.93 2.77 27.80
N PHE A 478 -6.58 3.85 27.09
CA PHE A 478 -5.98 5.05 27.67
C PHE A 478 -6.96 6.22 27.55
N SER A 479 -6.94 7.14 28.52
CA SER A 479 -7.66 8.42 28.36
C SER A 479 -7.13 9.18 27.13
N SER A 480 -8.03 9.74 26.32
CA SER A 480 -7.68 10.44 25.07
C SER A 480 -6.59 11.52 25.25
N SER A 481 -6.65 12.30 26.34
CA SER A 481 -5.69 13.37 26.63
C SER A 481 -4.27 12.88 26.98
N GLY A 482 -4.09 11.60 27.27
CA GLY A 482 -2.80 11.02 27.68
C GLY A 482 -2.15 10.14 26.62
N ARG A 483 -2.87 9.80 25.54
CA ARG A 483 -2.41 8.81 24.57
C ARG A 483 -1.13 9.25 23.85
N ASP A 484 -1.08 10.47 23.33
CA ASP A 484 0.09 11.00 22.63
C ASP A 484 1.35 10.95 23.50
N GLN A 485 1.21 11.09 24.82
CA GLN A 485 2.35 11.02 25.74
C GLN A 485 2.92 9.61 25.91
N ILE A 486 2.08 8.59 25.70
CA ILE A 486 2.49 7.18 25.70
C ILE A 486 3.10 6.79 24.37
N GLU A 487 2.56 7.32 23.26
CA GLU A 487 3.14 7.14 21.93
C GLU A 487 4.54 7.77 21.87
N GLN A 488 4.71 9.00 22.35
CA GLN A 488 6.02 9.65 22.46
C GLN A 488 6.98 8.87 23.37
N TYR A 489 6.47 8.26 24.44
CA TYR A 489 7.27 7.39 25.28
C TYR A 489 7.73 6.13 24.53
N ALA A 490 6.81 5.48 23.80
CA ALA A 490 7.12 4.31 23.00
C ALA A 490 8.19 4.64 21.95
N VAL A 491 8.04 5.74 21.22
CA VAL A 491 9.04 6.25 20.26
C VAL A 491 10.40 6.48 20.93
N LYS A 492 10.42 7.13 22.10
CA LYS A 492 11.65 7.40 22.84
C LYS A 492 12.34 6.13 23.33
N LYS A 493 11.57 5.14 23.79
CA LYS A 493 12.09 3.92 24.42
C LYS A 493 12.46 2.83 23.41
N TYR A 494 11.59 2.61 22.42
CA TYR A 494 11.72 1.53 21.43
C TYR A 494 12.34 2.01 20.11
N GLY A 495 12.47 3.31 19.90
CA GLY A 495 13.19 3.92 18.78
C GLY A 495 12.27 4.50 17.72
N ASN A 496 12.64 5.67 17.19
CA ASN A 496 11.84 6.40 16.21
C ASN A 496 11.60 5.66 14.89
N LYS A 497 12.53 4.79 14.49
CA LYS A 497 12.39 3.98 13.27
C LYS A 497 11.64 2.66 13.49
N ASN A 498 11.40 2.29 14.75
CA ASN A 498 10.81 1.00 15.11
C ASN A 498 9.34 1.13 15.50
N VAL A 499 8.86 2.36 15.70
CA VAL A 499 7.49 2.67 16.14
C VAL A 499 6.81 3.53 15.08
N ALA A 500 5.64 3.10 14.62
CA ALA A 500 4.82 3.88 13.69
C ALA A 500 3.33 3.71 13.99
N HIS A 501 2.51 4.59 13.43
CA HIS A 501 1.08 4.39 13.43
C HIS A 501 0.65 3.42 12.33
N VAL A 502 -0.39 2.65 12.62
CA VAL A 502 -1.06 1.82 11.63
C VAL A 502 -1.97 2.70 10.79
N SER A 503 -1.97 2.51 9.47
CA SER A 503 -2.93 3.18 8.57
C SER A 503 -4.29 2.49 8.63
N ASN A 504 -5.35 3.26 8.44
CA ASN A 504 -6.72 2.80 8.28
C ASN A 504 -7.23 3.20 6.90
N LEU A 505 -7.91 2.26 6.25
CA LEU A 505 -8.37 2.39 4.89
C LEU A 505 -9.88 2.48 4.88
N SER A 506 -10.42 3.59 4.35
CA SER A 506 -11.87 3.73 4.19
C SER A 506 -12.28 3.33 2.78
N THR A 507 -13.43 2.65 2.67
CA THR A 507 -14.02 2.25 1.39
C THR A 507 -15.25 3.08 1.06
N MET A 508 -15.60 3.12 -0.22
CA MET A 508 -16.77 3.80 -0.74
C MET A 508 -18.05 3.04 -0.34
N THR A 509 -18.86 3.62 0.56
CA THR A 509 -20.15 3.03 0.97
C THR A 509 -21.28 3.38 -0.01
N PRO A 510 -22.39 2.62 -0.05
CA PRO A 510 -23.55 2.95 -0.89
C PRO A 510 -24.03 4.39 -0.73
N LYS A 511 -24.14 4.87 0.52
CA LYS A 511 -24.49 6.27 0.83
C LYS A 511 -23.58 7.27 0.13
N VAL A 512 -22.28 7.04 0.22
CA VAL A 512 -21.26 7.95 -0.32
C VAL A 512 -21.32 7.94 -1.83
N VAL A 513 -21.34 6.74 -2.43
CA VAL A 513 -21.38 6.55 -3.89
C VAL A 513 -22.62 7.20 -4.52
N ILE A 514 -23.83 6.96 -3.98
CA ILE A 514 -25.06 7.56 -4.53
C ILE A 514 -24.97 9.10 -4.53
N LYS A 515 -24.45 9.71 -3.45
CA LYS A 515 -24.31 11.17 -3.35
C LYS A 515 -23.21 11.71 -4.26
N ASP A 516 -22.12 10.97 -4.43
CA ASP A 516 -21.01 11.34 -5.31
C ASP A 516 -21.47 11.25 -6.78
N LEU A 517 -22.13 10.16 -7.18
CA LEU A 517 -22.71 10.00 -8.52
C LEU A 517 -23.76 11.06 -8.85
N ALA A 518 -24.68 11.36 -7.92
CA ALA A 518 -25.68 12.41 -8.14
C ALA A 518 -25.07 13.81 -8.33
N ARG A 519 -23.86 14.05 -7.78
CA ARG A 519 -23.08 15.27 -8.01
C ARG A 519 -22.41 15.23 -9.38
N SER A 520 -21.70 14.15 -9.68
CA SER A 520 -20.89 14.05 -10.89
C SER A 520 -21.71 13.91 -12.18
N LEU A 521 -22.92 13.35 -12.09
CA LEU A 521 -23.90 13.27 -13.19
C LEU A 521 -24.77 14.52 -13.35
N GLU A 522 -24.62 15.51 -12.48
CA GLU A 522 -25.39 16.78 -12.51
C GLU A 522 -26.92 16.58 -12.58
N LEU A 523 -27.49 15.72 -11.73
CA LEU A 523 -28.92 15.39 -11.74
C LEU A 523 -29.88 16.56 -11.39
N GLY A 524 -29.38 17.80 -11.27
CA GLY A 524 -30.16 19.00 -11.02
C GLY A 524 -31.01 18.92 -9.74
N GLY A 525 -32.30 19.23 -9.84
CA GLY A 525 -33.26 19.19 -8.72
C GLY A 525 -33.37 17.80 -8.05
N ASN A 526 -33.09 16.73 -8.80
CA ASN A 526 -33.18 15.35 -8.33
C ASN A 526 -31.99 14.94 -7.43
N LYS A 527 -30.96 15.78 -7.32
CA LYS A 527 -29.87 15.60 -6.35
C LYS A 527 -30.38 15.57 -4.90
N ARG A 528 -31.40 16.37 -4.57
CA ARG A 528 -31.99 16.39 -3.23
C ARG A 528 -32.66 15.06 -2.89
N GLU A 529 -33.35 14.47 -3.85
CA GLU A 529 -33.96 13.14 -3.71
C GLU A 529 -32.89 12.06 -3.54
N ALA A 530 -31.85 12.04 -4.38
CA ALA A 530 -30.73 11.11 -4.24
C ALA A 530 -30.08 11.18 -2.85
N PHE A 531 -29.91 12.39 -2.30
CA PHE A 531 -29.31 12.60 -0.98
C PHE A 531 -30.21 12.10 0.14
N LYS A 532 -31.53 12.26 -0.01
CA LYS A 532 -32.52 11.72 0.93
C LYS A 532 -32.48 10.19 0.92
N ILE A 533 -32.54 9.57 -0.26
CA ILE A 533 -32.44 8.11 -0.43
C ILE A 533 -31.14 7.59 0.20
N ALA A 534 -30.00 8.22 -0.09
CA ALA A 534 -28.70 7.82 0.45
C ALA A 534 -28.63 7.91 1.99
N ASN A 535 -29.28 8.90 2.60
CA ASN A 535 -29.34 8.99 4.07
C ASN A 535 -30.21 7.89 4.67
N GLU A 536 -31.40 7.63 4.11
CA GLU A 536 -32.31 6.59 4.59
C GLU A 536 -31.68 5.18 4.53
N ILE A 537 -30.86 4.92 3.52
CA ILE A 537 -30.08 3.68 3.39
C ILE A 537 -29.12 3.48 4.58
N THR A 538 -28.60 4.55 5.18
CA THR A 538 -27.67 4.43 6.32
C THR A 538 -28.36 3.95 7.60
N ASP A 539 -29.66 4.25 7.73
CA ASP A 539 -30.43 3.99 8.94
C ASP A 539 -31.08 2.58 8.93
N THR A 540 -31.05 1.91 7.78
CA THR A 540 -31.73 0.61 7.54
C THR A 540 -30.76 -0.54 7.24
N ILE A 541 -29.54 -0.26 6.80
CA ILE A 541 -28.54 -1.26 6.48
C ILE A 541 -27.85 -1.76 7.76
N SER A 542 -27.83 -3.08 7.96
CA SER A 542 -26.93 -3.72 8.94
C SER A 542 -25.47 -3.36 8.65
N ILE A 543 -24.59 -3.30 9.65
CA ILE A 543 -23.14 -3.05 9.46
C ILE A 543 -22.49 -3.95 8.38
N ASP A 544 -23.14 -5.07 8.02
CA ASP A 544 -22.69 -6.05 7.06
C ASP A 544 -23.12 -5.80 5.60
N THR A 545 -24.10 -4.93 5.30
CA THR A 545 -24.47 -4.65 3.90
C THR A 545 -23.50 -3.64 3.25
N LYS A 546 -22.33 -4.14 2.84
CA LYS A 546 -21.24 -3.36 2.23
C LYS A 546 -21.28 -3.25 0.71
N SER A 547 -22.35 -3.72 0.05
CA SER A 547 -22.47 -3.73 -1.42
C SER A 547 -23.63 -2.87 -1.92
N PHE A 548 -23.54 -2.44 -3.19
CA PHE A 548 -24.63 -1.71 -3.84
C PHE A 548 -25.88 -2.58 -4.01
N ASP A 549 -25.70 -3.87 -4.30
CA ASP A 549 -26.79 -4.86 -4.47
C ASP A 549 -27.61 -5.04 -3.20
N GLY A 550 -26.93 -5.06 -2.06
CA GLY A 550 -27.61 -5.11 -0.77
C GLY A 550 -28.42 -3.84 -0.52
N ALA A 551 -27.89 -2.65 -0.88
CA ALA A 551 -28.66 -1.41 -0.80
C ALA A 551 -29.88 -1.40 -1.73
N LEU A 552 -29.77 -1.98 -2.93
CA LEU A 552 -30.91 -2.17 -3.84
C LEU A 552 -31.95 -3.13 -3.28
N LYS A 553 -31.53 -4.20 -2.59
CA LYS A 553 -32.44 -5.16 -1.95
C LYS A 553 -33.24 -4.50 -0.81
N ASP A 554 -32.57 -3.70 0.01
CA ASP A 554 -33.14 -3.13 1.23
C ASP A 554 -33.93 -1.83 0.99
N SER A 555 -33.73 -1.14 -0.13
CA SER A 555 -34.39 0.14 -0.44
C SER A 555 -35.21 0.10 -1.74
N GLU A 556 -36.53 0.07 -1.61
CA GLU A 556 -37.45 0.21 -2.76
C GLU A 556 -37.29 1.56 -3.47
N LYS A 557 -37.09 2.64 -2.70
CA LYS A 557 -36.86 3.98 -3.26
C LYS A 557 -35.59 4.02 -4.11
N LEU A 558 -34.51 3.35 -3.69
CA LEU A 558 -33.29 3.26 -4.49
C LEU A 558 -33.55 2.52 -5.80
N ARG A 559 -34.30 1.41 -5.78
CA ARG A 559 -34.66 0.68 -7.01
C ARG A 559 -35.42 1.57 -7.98
N SER A 560 -36.47 2.25 -7.52
CA SER A 560 -37.24 3.17 -8.36
C SER A 560 -36.39 4.32 -8.90
N PHE A 561 -35.48 4.85 -8.08
CA PHE A 561 -34.54 5.89 -8.50
C PHE A 561 -33.55 5.40 -9.56
N CYS A 562 -33.06 4.16 -9.46
CA CYS A 562 -32.18 3.55 -10.44
C CYS A 562 -32.91 3.25 -11.76
N VAL A 563 -34.20 2.90 -11.73
CA VAL A 563 -35.01 2.81 -12.95
C VAL A 563 -35.08 4.16 -13.68
N GLN A 564 -35.21 5.27 -12.93
CA GLN A 564 -35.20 6.62 -13.50
C GLN A 564 -33.80 7.07 -13.95
N TYR A 565 -32.75 6.65 -13.22
CA TYR A 565 -31.35 7.00 -13.50
C TYR A 565 -30.46 5.75 -13.56
N PRO A 566 -30.49 4.99 -14.68
CA PRO A 566 -29.80 3.69 -14.77
C PRO A 566 -28.29 3.75 -14.49
N LYS A 567 -27.63 4.86 -14.83
CA LYS A 567 -26.20 5.08 -14.55
C LYS A 567 -25.85 5.06 -13.07
N ILE A 568 -26.81 5.35 -12.17
CA ILE A 568 -26.59 5.25 -10.72
C ILE A 568 -26.36 3.80 -10.31
N GLU A 569 -27.11 2.88 -10.89
CA GLU A 569 -26.95 1.45 -10.64
C GLU A 569 -25.71 0.88 -11.32
N GLU A 570 -25.51 1.21 -12.60
CA GLU A 570 -24.35 0.76 -13.38
C GLU A 570 -23.02 1.12 -12.69
N TYR A 571 -22.83 2.41 -12.37
CA TYR A 571 -21.61 2.86 -11.72
C TYR A 571 -21.60 2.48 -10.23
N GLY A 572 -22.76 2.48 -9.58
CA GLY A 572 -22.89 2.12 -8.17
C GLY A 572 -22.38 0.72 -7.84
N ARG A 573 -22.72 -0.27 -8.68
CA ARG A 573 -22.29 -1.67 -8.53
C ARG A 573 -20.77 -1.85 -8.62
N LYS A 574 -20.09 -1.00 -9.39
CA LYS A 574 -18.64 -1.08 -9.62
C LYS A 574 -17.82 -0.22 -8.65
N LEU A 575 -18.40 0.88 -8.13
CA LEU A 575 -17.68 1.82 -7.27
C LEU A 575 -17.82 1.52 -5.77
N VAL A 576 -18.94 0.93 -5.32
CA VAL A 576 -19.10 0.56 -3.90
C VAL A 576 -18.09 -0.51 -3.52
N GLY A 577 -17.37 -0.29 -2.42
CA GLY A 577 -16.33 -1.19 -1.93
C GLY A 577 -14.91 -0.76 -2.29
N LEU A 578 -14.74 0.07 -3.33
CA LEU A 578 -13.42 0.62 -3.67
C LEU A 578 -12.84 1.46 -2.54
N GLU A 579 -11.52 1.44 -2.41
CA GLU A 579 -10.75 2.25 -1.50
C GLU A 579 -10.88 3.74 -1.84
N LYS A 580 -11.06 4.57 -0.81
CA LYS A 580 -11.30 6.02 -0.97
C LYS A 580 -10.19 6.89 -0.40
N THR A 581 -9.80 6.63 0.85
CA THR A 581 -8.76 7.42 1.52
C THR A 581 -8.03 6.61 2.58
N PHE A 582 -6.73 6.90 2.71
CA PHE A 582 -5.94 6.57 3.90
C PHE A 582 -6.19 7.57 5.03
N ALA A 583 -6.30 7.06 6.25
CA ALA A 583 -6.34 7.82 7.49
C ALA A 583 -5.44 7.13 8.53
N THR A 584 -4.93 7.85 9.51
CA THR A 584 -4.21 7.20 10.61
C THR A 584 -5.20 6.44 11.50
N HIS A 585 -4.88 5.19 11.87
CA HIS A 585 -5.71 4.43 12.78
C HIS A 585 -5.83 5.16 14.13
N ALA A 586 -7.06 5.19 14.65
CA ALA A 586 -7.41 5.98 15.81
C ALA A 586 -6.72 5.54 17.11
N ALA A 587 -6.07 4.37 17.16
CA ALA A 587 -5.34 3.87 18.34
C ALA A 587 -4.17 2.93 17.99
N GLY A 588 -3.93 2.70 16.69
CA GLY A 588 -3.08 1.62 16.23
C GLY A 588 -1.65 2.08 16.16
N ILE A 589 -0.78 1.47 16.96
CA ILE A 589 0.67 1.64 16.85
C ILE A 589 1.30 0.27 16.62
N VAL A 590 2.34 0.23 15.79
CA VAL A 590 3.20 -0.93 15.60
C VAL A 590 4.54 -0.66 16.26
N ILE A 591 5.08 -1.68 16.94
CA ILE A 591 6.43 -1.66 17.51
C ILE A 591 7.15 -2.88 16.97
N SER A 592 8.30 -2.66 16.35
CA SER A 592 9.12 -3.70 15.72
C SER A 592 10.48 -3.85 16.41
N ASP A 593 11.16 -4.96 16.12
CA ASP A 593 12.49 -5.25 16.66
C ASP A 593 13.63 -4.55 15.90
N ASN A 594 13.37 -4.12 14.66
CA ASN A 594 14.31 -3.43 13.77
C ASN A 594 13.63 -2.22 13.11
N ASP A 595 14.34 -1.53 12.22
CA ASP A 595 13.78 -0.42 11.44
C ASP A 595 12.57 -0.89 10.60
N LEU A 596 11.41 -0.23 10.78
CA LEU A 596 10.15 -0.59 10.12
C LEU A 596 10.24 -0.57 8.60
N SER A 597 11.06 0.30 8.03
CA SER A 597 11.26 0.38 6.57
C SER A 597 11.99 -0.84 5.99
N THR A 598 12.33 -1.84 6.82
CA THR A 598 12.78 -3.17 6.38
C THR A 598 11.64 -4.19 6.28
N TYR A 599 10.43 -3.82 6.73
CA TYR A 599 9.24 -4.67 6.82
C TYR A 599 8.05 -4.10 6.05
N VAL A 600 7.78 -2.79 6.17
CA VAL A 600 6.57 -2.10 5.72
C VAL A 600 6.84 -0.71 5.17
#